data_AF-A0A1B6JRM8-F1
#
_entry.id   AF-A0A1B6JRM8-F1
#
_cell.length_a   1.000
_cell.length_b   1.000
_cell.length_c   1.000
_cell.angle_alpha   90.00
_cell.angle_beta   90.00
_cell.angle_gamma   90.00
#
_symmetry.space_group_name_H-M   'P 1'
#
loop_
_entity.id
_entity.type
_entity.pdbx_description
1 polymer ?
#
loop_
_entity_poly.entity_id
_entity_poly.type
_entity_poly.pdbx_seq_one_letter_code
_entity_poly.pdbx_strand_id
1 'polypeptide(L)'
;GLSPSNPSVRGWVISPLGLLTPVPLWVAVAAVVPAMLVYILLFMETHISELIIDKKERKLKKGSGFHLDIVLVCLSNVGCGLIGAPFMCAATVRSVAHVSAVTVMSRTHAPGDKPHIIEVKEQRLSALMVSILVGVSVSLAPLLRLVPMAVLFGVFLYLGISSIDGIQFFERLRLFFMPVKHHSLNPA
;
A
#
# COMPACT_ATOMS: atom_id res chain seq x y z
N GLY A 1 -18.24 10.32 17.80
CA GLY A 1 -16.96 10.05 18.50
C GLY A 1 -16.45 8.69 18.11
N LEU A 2 -15.25 8.32 18.55
CA LEU A 2 -14.73 6.96 18.40
C LEU A 2 -15.52 6.01 19.32
N SER A 3 -16.10 4.97 18.74
CA SER A 3 -16.82 3.93 19.49
C SER A 3 -16.51 2.54 18.91
N PRO A 4 -16.47 1.49 19.74
CA PRO A 4 -16.44 0.12 19.25
C PRO A 4 -17.63 -0.17 18.32
N SER A 5 -17.47 -1.13 17.42
CA SER A 5 -18.49 -1.50 16.42
C SER A 5 -19.84 -1.85 17.05
N ASN A 6 -19.82 -2.47 18.23
CA ASN A 6 -21.00 -2.72 19.05
C ASN A 6 -20.68 -2.45 20.53
N PRO A 7 -20.96 -1.23 21.03
CA PRO A 7 -20.64 -0.83 22.40
C PRO A 7 -21.37 -1.63 23.48
N SER A 8 -22.52 -2.22 23.15
CA SER A 8 -23.36 -2.98 24.09
C SER A 8 -22.81 -4.37 24.37
N VAL A 9 -22.03 -4.92 23.45
CA VAL A 9 -21.59 -6.32 23.45
C VAL A 9 -20.09 -6.47 23.65
N ARG A 10 -19.27 -5.51 23.17
CA ARG A 10 -17.81 -5.58 23.29
C ARG A 10 -17.18 -4.27 23.77
N GLY A 11 -16.14 -4.43 24.59
CA GLY A 11 -15.18 -3.36 24.88
C GLY A 11 -14.17 -3.16 23.74
N TRP A 12 -13.10 -2.42 24.02
CA TRP A 12 -12.02 -2.17 23.05
C TRP A 12 -11.12 -3.39 22.81
N VAL A 13 -11.02 -4.29 23.78
CA VAL A 13 -10.20 -5.52 23.68
C VAL A 13 -11.11 -6.73 23.63
N ILE A 14 -10.87 -7.62 22.67
CA ILE A 14 -11.60 -8.86 22.47
C ILE A 14 -10.89 -9.98 23.22
N SER A 15 -11.59 -10.64 24.15
CA SER A 15 -11.07 -11.81 24.84
C SER A 15 -10.96 -13.00 23.86
N PRO A 16 -9.80 -13.68 23.79
CA PRO A 16 -9.65 -14.86 22.93
C PRO A 16 -10.49 -16.06 23.41
N LEU A 17 -10.95 -16.02 24.67
CA LEU A 17 -11.80 -17.04 25.28
C LEU A 17 -13.30 -16.85 24.96
N GLY A 18 -13.67 -15.75 24.29
CA GLY A 18 -15.06 -15.40 23.98
C GLY A 18 -15.64 -14.34 24.92
N LEU A 19 -16.61 -13.58 24.41
CA LEU A 19 -17.32 -12.52 25.14
C LEU A 19 -18.71 -12.96 25.60
N LEU A 20 -19.53 -13.49 24.70
CA LEU A 20 -20.90 -13.94 24.96
C LEU A 20 -20.99 -15.45 25.24
N THR A 21 -20.23 -16.22 24.47
CA THR A 21 -20.16 -17.68 24.58
C THR A 21 -18.70 -18.10 24.59
N PRO A 22 -18.30 -19.08 25.42
CA PRO A 22 -16.92 -19.57 25.41
C PRO A 22 -16.60 -20.16 24.04
N VAL A 23 -15.45 -19.77 23.47
CA VAL A 23 -15.00 -20.31 22.19
C VAL A 23 -14.54 -21.75 22.40
N PRO A 24 -15.18 -22.75 21.75
CA PRO A 24 -14.77 -24.13 21.93
C PRO A 24 -13.40 -24.36 21.27
N LEU A 25 -12.56 -25.18 21.91
CA LEU A 25 -11.16 -25.38 21.51
C LEU A 25 -11.01 -25.83 20.04
N TRP A 26 -11.96 -26.63 19.53
CA TRP A 26 -11.94 -27.08 18.14
C TRP A 26 -12.05 -25.93 17.14
N VAL A 27 -12.79 -24.84 17.46
CA VAL A 27 -12.89 -23.65 16.60
C VAL A 27 -11.56 -22.90 16.58
N ALA A 28 -10.88 -22.80 17.73
CA ALA A 28 -9.58 -22.16 17.81
C ALA A 28 -8.53 -22.89 16.96
N VAL A 29 -8.54 -24.23 16.96
CA VAL A 29 -7.67 -25.04 16.10
C VAL A 29 -8.10 -24.94 14.63
N ALA A 30 -9.40 -24.99 14.34
CA ALA A 30 -9.92 -24.86 12.97
C ALA A 30 -9.59 -23.49 12.35
N ALA A 31 -9.51 -22.42 13.16
CA ALA A 31 -9.15 -21.07 12.72
C ALA A 31 -7.70 -20.94 12.20
N VAL A 32 -6.83 -21.91 12.49
CA VAL A 32 -5.46 -21.95 11.94
C VAL A 32 -5.48 -22.04 10.41
N VAL A 33 -6.41 -22.79 9.83
CA VAL A 33 -6.52 -22.97 8.38
C VAL A 33 -6.81 -21.65 7.64
N PRO A 34 -7.88 -20.88 7.97
CA PRO A 34 -8.11 -19.58 7.36
C PRO A 34 -7.02 -18.56 7.72
N ALA A 35 -6.43 -18.63 8.93
CA ALA A 35 -5.32 -17.76 9.30
C ALA A 35 -4.09 -17.98 8.40
N MET A 36 -3.77 -19.24 8.08
CA MET A 36 -2.69 -19.58 7.15
C MET A 36 -2.97 -19.07 5.73
N LEU A 37 -4.21 -19.19 5.24
CA LEU A 37 -4.59 -18.64 3.93
C LEU A 37 -4.42 -17.11 3.89
N VAL A 38 -4.90 -16.41 4.93
CA VAL A 38 -4.73 -14.94 5.03
C VAL A 38 -3.25 -14.57 5.14
N TYR A 39 -2.45 -15.32 5.89
CA TYR A 39 -1.01 -15.09 5.97
C TYR A 39 -0.34 -15.20 4.60
N ILE A 40 -0.66 -16.23 3.81
CA ILE A 40 -0.10 -16.39 2.46
C ILE A 40 -0.47 -15.19 1.57
N LEU A 41 -1.72 -14.72 1.63
CA LEU A 41 -2.14 -13.53 0.87
C LEU A 41 -1.36 -12.29 1.28
N LEU A 42 -1.23 -12.03 2.58
CA LEU A 42 -0.49 -10.89 3.11
C LEU A 42 1.01 -10.97 2.78
N PHE A 43 1.59 -12.16 2.85
CA PHE A 43 2.97 -12.42 2.48
C PHE A 43 3.23 -12.12 1.01
N MET A 44 2.40 -12.66 0.12
CA MET A 44 2.54 -12.45 -1.33
C MET A 44 2.33 -10.98 -1.69
N GLU A 45 1.31 -10.31 -1.13
CA GLU A 45 1.02 -8.90 -1.41
C GLU A 45 2.14 -7.98 -0.92
N THR A 46 2.68 -8.23 0.28
CA THR A 46 3.78 -7.45 0.86
C THR A 46 5.07 -7.61 0.04
N HIS A 47 5.47 -8.85 -0.25
CA HIS A 47 6.67 -9.10 -1.04
C HIS A 47 6.57 -8.59 -2.49
N ILE A 48 5.43 -8.78 -3.16
CA ILE A 48 5.24 -8.23 -4.51
C ILE A 48 5.31 -6.70 -4.48
N SER A 49 4.68 -6.06 -3.50
CA SER A 49 4.71 -4.61 -3.35
C SER A 49 6.13 -4.10 -3.12
N GLU A 50 6.91 -4.77 -2.27
CA GLU A 50 8.30 -4.40 -1.99
C GLU A 50 9.20 -4.60 -3.21
N LEU A 51 9.07 -5.72 -3.94
CA LEU A 51 9.83 -5.96 -5.17
C LEU A 51 9.51 -4.95 -6.28
N ILE A 52 8.28 -4.46 -6.35
CA ILE A 52 7.90 -3.42 -7.30
C ILE A 52 8.55 -2.07 -6.95
N ILE A 53 8.71 -1.78 -5.66
CA ILE A 53 9.35 -0.54 -5.19
C ILE A 53 10.87 -0.64 -5.30
N ASP A 54 11.45 -1.79 -4.95
CA ASP A 54 12.88 -2.09 -4.98
C ASP A 54 13.39 -2.47 -6.38
N LYS A 55 12.84 -1.83 -7.41
CA LYS A 55 13.37 -1.93 -8.76
C LYS A 55 14.70 -1.17 -8.83
N LYS A 56 15.72 -1.81 -9.42
CA LYS A 56 17.04 -1.19 -9.66
C LYS A 56 16.95 0.17 -10.40
N GLU A 57 15.95 0.32 -11.28
CA GLU A 57 15.63 1.55 -12.00
C GLU A 57 15.35 2.77 -11.08
N ARG A 58 14.86 2.52 -9.85
CA ARG A 58 14.51 3.56 -8.87
C ARG A 58 15.72 4.12 -8.11
N LYS A 59 16.90 3.49 -8.21
CA LYS A 59 18.16 3.95 -7.58
C LYS A 59 18.03 4.24 -6.07
N LEU A 60 17.33 3.37 -5.33
CA LEU A 60 17.23 3.44 -3.86
C LEU A 60 18.60 3.20 -3.21
N LYS A 61 18.89 3.86 -2.07
CA LYS A 61 20.22 3.84 -1.44
C LYS A 61 20.27 3.13 -0.09
N LYS A 62 19.16 3.06 0.66
CA LYS A 62 19.17 2.59 2.06
C LYS A 62 18.97 1.09 2.24
N GLY A 63 18.89 0.32 1.15
CA GLY A 63 18.67 -1.12 1.19
C GLY A 63 17.23 -1.50 1.53
N SER A 64 16.89 -2.77 1.30
CA SER A 64 15.54 -3.32 1.44
C SER A 64 15.29 -3.99 2.79
N GLY A 65 14.08 -3.88 3.31
CA GLY A 65 13.66 -4.37 4.63
C GLY A 65 12.79 -5.65 4.64
N PHE A 66 12.77 -6.45 3.56
CA PHE A 66 11.78 -7.52 3.32
C PHE A 66 11.39 -8.37 4.55
N HIS A 67 12.38 -8.89 5.29
CA HIS A 67 12.12 -9.74 6.46
C HIS A 67 11.57 -8.99 7.68
N LEU A 68 12.02 -7.75 7.88
CA LEU A 68 11.52 -6.93 8.99
C LEU A 68 10.09 -6.47 8.72
N ASP A 69 9.80 -6.14 7.46
CA ASP A 69 8.50 -5.62 7.05
C ASP A 69 7.40 -6.66 7.24
N ILE A 70 7.64 -7.94 6.87
CA ILE A 70 6.66 -9.01 7.13
C ILE A 70 6.42 -9.25 8.63
N VAL A 71 7.47 -9.19 9.45
CA VAL A 71 7.34 -9.35 10.91
C VAL A 71 6.51 -8.21 11.51
N LEU A 72 6.74 -6.97 11.06
CA LEU A 72 5.99 -5.80 11.50
C LEU A 72 4.52 -5.85 11.08
N VAL A 73 4.22 -6.28 9.84
CA VAL A 73 2.85 -6.45 9.36
C VAL A 73 2.13 -7.53 10.17
N CYS A 74 2.76 -8.68 10.42
CA CYS A 74 2.20 -9.75 11.23
C CYS A 74 1.91 -9.29 12.68
N LEU A 75 2.88 -8.63 13.32
CA LEU A 75 2.72 -8.11 14.68
C LEU A 75 1.59 -7.06 14.77
N SER A 76 1.51 -6.18 13.78
CA SER A 76 0.44 -5.17 13.69
C SER A 76 -0.93 -5.84 13.53
N ASN A 77 -1.02 -6.88 12.70
CA ASN A 77 -2.26 -7.64 12.48
C ASN A 77 -2.70 -8.43 13.72
N VAL A 78 -1.77 -8.94 14.53
CA VAL A 78 -2.11 -9.51 15.85
C VAL A 78 -2.74 -8.44 16.74
N GLY A 79 -2.16 -7.23 16.79
CA GLY A 79 -2.74 -6.09 17.50
C GLY A 79 -4.13 -5.71 17.00
N CYS A 80 -4.32 -5.63 15.68
CA CYS A 80 -5.63 -5.38 15.08
C CYS A 80 -6.64 -6.47 15.44
N GLY A 81 -6.25 -7.74 15.45
CA GLY A 81 -7.07 -8.87 15.86
C GLY A 81 -7.56 -8.76 17.31
N LEU A 82 -6.68 -8.37 18.25
CA LEU A 82 -7.03 -8.18 19.66
C LEU A 82 -8.02 -7.04 19.89
N ILE A 83 -7.96 -5.98 19.07
CA ILE A 83 -8.86 -4.81 19.18
C ILE A 83 -10.14 -5.02 18.34
N GLY A 84 -10.17 -6.05 17.50
CA GLY A 84 -11.23 -6.29 16.53
C GLY A 84 -11.28 -5.22 15.43
N ALA A 85 -10.12 -4.70 15.06
CA ALA A 85 -9.90 -3.85 13.90
C ALA A 85 -9.66 -4.72 12.64
N PRO A 86 -9.93 -4.20 11.44
CA PRO A 86 -9.60 -4.91 10.21
C PRO A 86 -8.08 -5.15 10.12
N PHE A 87 -7.70 -6.23 9.45
CA PHE A 87 -6.30 -6.48 9.13
C PHE A 87 -5.78 -5.44 8.13
N MET A 88 -4.48 -5.21 8.20
CA MET A 88 -3.72 -4.29 7.37
C MET A 88 -2.89 -5.09 6.37
N CYS A 89 -2.82 -4.59 5.14
CA CYS A 89 -1.98 -5.13 4.06
C CYS A 89 -1.16 -4.02 3.39
N ALA A 90 -0.12 -4.41 2.66
CA ALA A 90 0.69 -3.49 1.87
C ALA A 90 -0.09 -3.03 0.62
N ALA A 91 -0.23 -1.73 0.41
CA ALA A 91 -1.00 -1.18 -0.71
C ALA A 91 -0.09 -0.78 -1.87
N THR A 92 0.09 -1.66 -2.87
CA THR A 92 1.04 -1.46 -3.98
C THR A 92 0.90 -0.11 -4.67
N VAL A 93 -0.31 0.24 -5.15
CA VAL A 93 -0.56 1.48 -5.91
C VAL A 93 -0.24 2.71 -5.05
N ARG A 94 -0.65 2.69 -3.77
CA ARG A 94 -0.38 3.79 -2.83
C ARG A 94 1.12 3.94 -2.59
N SER A 95 1.82 2.83 -2.36
CA SER A 95 3.26 2.85 -2.09
C SER A 95 4.05 3.32 -3.30
N VAL A 96 3.70 2.87 -4.52
CA VAL A 96 4.33 3.34 -5.77
C VAL A 96 4.06 4.83 -5.99
N ALA A 97 2.84 5.29 -5.76
CA ALA A 97 2.50 6.71 -5.89
C ALA A 97 3.24 7.58 -4.86
N HIS A 98 3.35 7.11 -3.62
CA HIS A 98 4.12 7.79 -2.58
C HIS A 98 5.60 7.88 -2.96
N VAL A 99 6.20 6.79 -3.44
CA VAL A 99 7.59 6.78 -3.93
C VAL A 99 7.75 7.72 -5.12
N SER A 100 6.81 7.73 -6.06
CA SER A 100 6.82 8.64 -7.21
C SER A 100 6.76 10.11 -6.78
N ALA A 101 5.95 10.45 -5.77
CA ALA A 101 5.86 11.81 -5.23
C ALA A 101 7.16 12.30 -4.58
N VAL A 102 8.03 11.40 -4.11
CA VAL A 102 9.36 11.74 -3.56
C VAL A 102 10.51 11.44 -4.54
N THR A 103 10.19 11.10 -5.79
CA THR A 103 11.17 10.85 -6.85
C THR A 103 11.53 12.16 -7.56
N VAL A 104 12.83 12.44 -7.69
CA VAL A 104 13.32 13.59 -8.45
C VAL A 104 13.67 13.16 -9.87
N MET A 105 12.91 13.67 -10.83
CA MET A 105 13.17 13.49 -12.25
C MET A 105 14.14 14.55 -12.76
N SER A 106 15.01 14.18 -13.71
CA SER A 106 15.96 15.12 -14.30
C SER A 106 15.27 16.18 -15.18
N ARG A 107 15.74 17.42 -15.05
CA ARG A 107 15.18 18.62 -15.72
C ARG A 107 16.00 19.07 -16.93
N THR A 108 17.27 18.67 -17.01
CA THR A 108 18.22 19.06 -18.04
C THR A 108 18.51 17.86 -18.94
N HIS A 109 17.63 17.66 -19.92
CA HIS A 109 17.79 16.67 -20.98
C HIS A 109 17.98 17.36 -22.33
N ALA A 110 18.75 16.73 -23.22
CA ALA A 110 18.76 17.15 -24.61
C ALA A 110 17.33 17.04 -25.18
N PRO A 111 16.91 17.91 -26.12
CA PRO A 111 15.59 17.82 -26.73
C PRO A 111 15.37 16.43 -27.33
N GLY A 112 14.42 15.66 -26.77
CA GLY A 112 14.10 14.30 -27.22
C GLY A 112 14.47 13.16 -26.26
N ASP A 113 15.26 13.43 -25.21
CA ASP A 113 15.55 12.42 -24.18
C ASP A 113 14.41 12.31 -23.16
N LYS A 114 14.04 11.07 -22.79
CA LYS A 114 13.04 10.82 -21.76
C LYS A 114 13.59 11.24 -20.39
N PRO A 115 12.77 11.88 -19.53
CA PRO A 115 13.19 12.23 -18.18
C PRO A 115 13.58 10.96 -17.42
N HIS A 116 14.82 10.91 -16.91
CA HIS A 116 15.29 9.78 -16.11
C HIS A 116 15.27 10.10 -14.62
N ILE A 117 15.15 9.06 -13.80
CA ILE A 117 15.20 9.17 -12.34
C ILE A 117 16.63 9.56 -11.91
N ILE A 118 16.78 10.69 -11.22
CA ILE A 118 18.06 11.09 -10.60
C ILE A 118 18.21 10.34 -9.28
N GLU A 119 17.25 10.56 -8.38
CA GLU A 119 17.26 10.01 -7.03
C GLU A 119 15.84 9.97 -6.45
N VAL A 120 15.66 9.12 -5.43
CA VAL A 120 14.45 9.06 -4.61
C VAL A 120 14.79 9.55 -3.21
N LYS A 121 14.01 10.49 -2.68
CA LYS A 121 14.21 11.00 -1.32
C LYS A 121 13.63 10.00 -0.30
N GLU A 122 14.47 9.10 0.20
CA GLU A 122 14.09 8.10 1.21
C GLU A 122 13.94 8.74 2.59
N GLN A 123 12.71 9.08 2.97
CA GLN A 123 12.38 9.78 4.21
C GLN A 123 11.29 9.07 5.02
N ARG A 124 11.40 9.12 6.35
CA ARG A 124 10.40 8.55 7.29
C ARG A 124 9.27 9.53 7.65
N LEU A 125 9.51 10.83 7.47
CA LEU A 125 8.62 11.89 7.96
C LEU A 125 7.29 11.93 7.19
N SER A 126 7.31 11.82 5.87
CA SER A 126 6.09 11.77 5.03
C SER A 126 5.12 10.67 5.47
N ALA A 127 5.61 9.44 5.61
CA ALA A 127 4.78 8.31 6.06
C ALA A 127 4.22 8.53 7.47
N LEU A 128 5.04 9.07 8.39
CA LEU A 128 4.59 9.41 9.74
C LEU A 128 3.51 10.51 9.72
N MET A 129 3.71 11.57 8.93
CA MET A 129 2.75 12.66 8.79
C MET A 129 1.44 12.16 8.22
N VAL A 130 1.46 11.35 7.16
CA VAL A 130 0.24 10.75 6.60
C VAL A 130 -0.51 9.92 7.64
N SER A 131 0.18 9.09 8.42
CA SER A 131 -0.43 8.30 9.49
C SER A 131 -1.08 9.16 10.58
N ILE A 132 -0.42 10.26 10.98
CA ILE A 132 -0.96 11.22 11.95
C ILE A 132 -2.19 11.92 11.37
N LEU A 133 -2.14 12.39 10.12
CA LEU A 133 -3.27 13.04 9.44
C LEU A 133 -4.47 12.10 9.32
N VAL A 134 -4.25 10.82 9.02
CA VAL A 134 -5.31 9.80 9.02
C VAL A 134 -5.90 9.63 10.42
N GLY A 135 -5.09 9.62 11.48
CA GLY A 135 -5.58 9.60 12.86
C GLY A 135 -6.43 10.82 13.22
N VAL A 136 -5.98 12.02 12.86
CA VAL A 136 -6.69 13.28 13.10
C VAL A 136 -7.97 13.40 12.25
N SER A 137 -8.02 12.70 11.11
CA SER A 137 -9.17 12.76 10.19
C SER A 137 -10.50 12.37 10.84
N VAL A 138 -10.47 11.54 11.88
CA VAL A 138 -11.67 11.15 12.64
C VAL A 138 -12.35 12.36 13.30
N SER A 139 -11.56 13.30 13.84
CA SER A 139 -12.07 14.53 14.45
C SER A 139 -12.50 15.55 13.41
N LEU A 140 -11.88 15.52 12.23
CA LEU A 140 -12.19 16.41 11.10
C LEU A 140 -13.31 15.86 10.19
N ALA A 141 -13.97 14.77 10.58
CA ALA A 141 -15.08 14.16 9.84
C ALA A 141 -16.14 15.16 9.29
N PRO A 142 -16.62 16.20 10.02
CA PRO A 142 -17.58 17.15 9.45
C PRO A 142 -17.00 17.94 8.28
N LEU A 143 -15.70 18.26 8.28
CA LEU A 143 -15.03 18.96 7.19
C LEU A 143 -14.76 18.04 5.99
N LEU A 144 -14.33 16.79 6.25
CA LEU A 144 -14.07 15.83 5.17
C LEU A 144 -15.33 15.47 4.38
N ARG A 145 -16.52 15.56 5.00
CA ARG A 145 -17.81 15.35 4.32
C ARG A 145 -18.13 16.39 3.25
N LEU A 146 -17.48 17.56 3.24
CA LEU A 146 -17.67 18.54 2.17
C LEU A 146 -17.01 18.12 0.85
N VAL A 147 -16.06 17.18 0.89
CA VAL A 147 -15.34 16.74 -0.31
C VAL A 147 -16.25 15.83 -1.14
N PRO A 148 -16.61 16.19 -2.39
CA PRO A 148 -17.46 15.36 -3.22
C PRO A 148 -16.76 14.06 -3.61
N MET A 149 -17.50 12.95 -3.61
CA MET A 149 -16.97 11.63 -3.99
C MET A 149 -16.40 11.61 -5.42
N ALA A 150 -16.92 12.46 -6.32
CA ALA A 150 -16.39 12.62 -7.67
C ALA A 150 -14.90 13.02 -7.70
N VAL A 151 -14.45 13.83 -6.75
CA VAL A 151 -13.04 14.25 -6.65
C VAL A 151 -12.16 13.08 -6.26
N LEU A 152 -12.61 12.25 -5.31
CA LEU A 152 -11.89 11.05 -4.89
C LEU A 152 -11.74 10.06 -6.06
N PHE A 153 -12.79 9.87 -6.86
CA PHE A 153 -12.70 9.03 -8.06
C PHE A 153 -11.71 9.58 -9.08
N GLY A 154 -11.63 10.90 -9.27
CA GLY A 154 -10.61 11.53 -10.11
C GLY A 154 -9.18 11.24 -9.62
N VAL A 155 -8.94 11.36 -8.31
CA VAL A 155 -7.63 11.04 -7.71
C VAL A 155 -7.32 9.54 -7.86
N PHE A 156 -8.28 8.65 -7.60
CA PHE A 156 -8.08 7.21 -7.78
C PHE A 156 -7.79 6.84 -9.24
N LEU A 157 -8.46 7.47 -10.21
CA LEU A 157 -8.19 7.28 -11.62
C LEU A 157 -6.76 7.71 -11.98
N TYR A 158 -6.33 8.88 -11.49
CA TYR A 158 -4.95 9.36 -11.67
C TYR A 158 -3.93 8.38 -11.08
N LEU A 159 -4.15 7.90 -9.85
CA LEU A 159 -3.26 6.93 -9.21
C LEU A 159 -3.22 5.61 -9.99
N GLY A 160 -4.36 5.16 -10.52
CA GLY A 160 -4.45 3.98 -11.38
C GLY A 160 -3.59 4.14 -12.63
N ILE A 161 -3.78 5.23 -13.39
CA ILE A 161 -3.03 5.50 -14.63
C ILE A 161 -1.53 5.69 -14.33
N SER A 162 -1.18 6.47 -13.31
CA SER A 162 0.22 6.71 -12.94
C SER A 162 0.93 5.45 -12.46
N SER A 163 0.22 4.47 -11.92
CA SER A 163 0.82 3.21 -11.47
C SER A 163 1.18 2.25 -12.62
N ILE A 164 0.61 2.47 -13.81
CA ILE A 164 0.91 1.71 -15.02
C ILE A 164 2.25 2.13 -15.62
N ASP A 165 2.67 3.37 -15.37
CA ASP A 165 3.93 3.92 -15.88
C ASP A 165 5.14 3.20 -15.25
N GLY A 166 6.05 2.68 -16.09
CA GLY A 166 7.18 1.84 -15.67
C GLY A 166 6.89 0.35 -15.52
N ILE A 167 5.74 -0.14 -16.03
CA ILE A 167 5.47 -1.57 -16.20
C ILE A 167 5.80 -2.01 -17.63
N GLN A 168 6.85 -2.82 -17.78
CA GLN A 168 7.32 -3.33 -19.09
C GLN A 168 6.22 -3.99 -19.92
N PHE A 169 5.27 -4.69 -19.28
CA PHE A 169 4.14 -5.30 -19.96
C PHE A 169 3.30 -4.26 -20.72
N PHE A 170 2.95 -3.15 -20.08
CA PHE A 170 2.15 -2.10 -20.71
C PHE A 170 2.95 -1.31 -21.75
N GLU A 171 4.24 -1.10 -21.52
CA GLU A 171 5.13 -0.50 -22.53
C GLU A 171 5.19 -1.36 -23.79
N ARG A 172 5.34 -2.68 -23.65
CA ARG A 172 5.35 -3.62 -24.77
C ARG A 172 3.99 -3.75 -25.44
N LEU A 173 2.90 -3.72 -24.67
CA LEU A 173 1.56 -3.69 -25.22
C LEU A 173 1.32 -2.43 -26.05
N ARG A 174 1.84 -1.27 -25.61
CA ARG A 174 1.80 -0.03 -26.39
C ARG A 174 2.63 -0.13 -27.68
N LEU A 175 3.76 -0.83 -27.67
CA LEU A 175 4.59 -1.03 -28.87
C LEU A 175 3.81 -1.77 -29.98
N PHE A 176 2.90 -2.69 -29.64
CA PHE A 176 2.07 -3.37 -30.64
C PHE A 176 1.21 -2.41 -31.48
N PHE A 177 0.78 -1.30 -30.88
CA PHE A 177 -0.02 -0.27 -31.57
C PHE A 177 0.82 0.86 -32.17
N MET A 178 2.15 0.81 -32.02
CA MET A 178 3.06 1.82 -32.53
C MET A 178 3.64 1.36 -33.88
N PRO A 179 3.68 2.22 -34.91
CA PRO A 179 4.34 1.86 -36.16
C PRO A 179 5.84 1.63 -35.94
N VAL A 180 6.41 0.65 -36.67
CA VAL A 180 7.81 0.18 -36.53
C VAL A 180 8.84 1.31 -36.53
N LYS A 181 8.58 2.40 -37.27
CA LYS A 181 9.44 3.59 -37.36
C LYS A 181 9.69 4.32 -36.03
N HIS A 182 8.82 4.16 -35.04
CA HIS A 182 8.90 4.87 -33.75
C HIS A 182 9.35 3.96 -32.59
N HIS A 183 9.74 2.72 -32.89
CA HIS A 183 10.30 1.85 -31.86
C HIS A 183 11.62 2.44 -31.35
N SER A 184 11.71 2.63 -30.03
CA SER A 184 12.97 3.04 -29.42
C SER A 184 14.00 1.91 -29.52
N LEU A 185 15.20 2.21 -30.04
CA LEU A 185 16.28 1.26 -30.31
C LEU A 185 16.87 0.57 -29.08
N ASN A 186 16.58 1.07 -27.87
CA ASN A 186 16.93 0.41 -26.61
C ASN A 186 15.65 -0.03 -25.90
N PRO A 187 15.27 -1.32 -25.95
CA PRO A 187 14.43 -1.87 -24.91
C PRO A 187 15.26 -1.85 -23.63
N ALA A 188 14.71 -1.32 -22.54
CA ALA A 188 15.35 -1.38 -21.23
C ALA A 188 15.73 -2.82 -20.83
#